data_AF-A0A4Y2MC58-F1
#
_entry.id   AF-A0A4Y2MC58-F1
#
_cell.length_a   1.000
_cell.length_b   1.000
_cell.length_c   1.000
_cell.angle_alpha   90.00
_cell.angle_beta   90.00
_cell.angle_gamma   90.00
#
_symmetry.space_group_name_H-M   'P 1'
#
loop_
_entity.id
_entity.type
_entity.pdbx_description
1 polymer ?
#
loop_
_entity_poly.entity_id
_entity_poly.type
_entity_poly.pdbx_seq_one_letter_code
_entity_poly.pdbx_strand_id
1 'polypeptide(L)'
;MCGCSDLFTNFCDRLQQTKGSLQRPYSNQILTPAEMFEFCHEHLKGITFTCIKDEEIIQHHNNKLLDQFENSVAITGTRSFHCFVPVSESNLKCYITSQTTEYEIHSPTKAVQIDGGWQR
;
A
#
# COMPACT_ATOMS: atom_id res chain seq x y z
N MET A 1 47.99 29.37 -2.79
CA MET A 1 48.00 27.90 -2.56
C MET A 1 46.88 27.51 -1.59
N CYS A 2 45.60 27.58 -1.99
CA CYS A 2 44.46 27.33 -1.09
C CYS A 2 43.39 26.36 -1.63
N GLY A 3 43.57 25.72 -2.80
CA GLY A 3 42.52 24.90 -3.42
C GLY A 3 42.49 23.40 -3.04
N CYS A 4 43.52 22.87 -2.36
CA CYS A 4 43.62 21.43 -2.07
C CYS A 4 43.00 21.00 -0.74
N SER A 5 42.88 21.91 0.23
CA SER A 5 42.31 21.61 1.56
C SER A 5 40.81 21.33 1.49
N ASP A 6 40.09 22.12 0.68
CA ASP A 6 38.62 22.11 0.68
C ASP A 6 38.07 20.85 0.01
N LEU A 7 38.80 20.29 -0.95
CA LEU A 7 38.42 19.06 -1.64
C LEU A 7 38.55 17.82 -0.73
N PHE A 8 39.58 17.80 0.11
CA PHE A 8 39.85 16.70 1.04
C PHE A 8 38.83 16.69 2.20
N THR A 9 38.51 17.87 2.75
CA THR A 9 37.47 18.02 3.78
C THR A 9 36.11 17.53 3.27
N ASN A 10 35.71 17.97 2.07
CA ASN A 10 34.45 17.52 1.45
C ASN A 10 34.37 16.01 1.24
N PHE A 11 35.49 15.36 0.90
CA PHE A 11 35.52 13.90 0.74
C PHE A 11 35.36 13.18 2.08
N CYS A 12 36.07 13.64 3.12
CA CYS A 12 35.97 13.11 4.47
C CYS A 12 34.55 13.30 5.05
N ASP A 13 33.93 14.44 4.82
CA ASP A 13 32.56 14.74 5.27
C ASP A 13 31.55 13.78 4.63
N ARG A 14 31.67 13.51 3.32
CA ARG A 14 30.80 12.52 2.63
C ARG A 14 31.00 11.10 3.18
N LEU A 15 32.25 10.70 3.45
CA LEU A 15 32.52 9.40 4.07
C LEU A 15 31.94 9.30 5.47
N GLN A 16 32.04 10.35 6.28
CA GLN A 16 31.44 10.41 7.61
C GLN A 16 29.92 10.37 7.55
N GLN A 17 29.29 11.09 6.61
CA GLN A 17 27.84 11.04 6.37
C GLN A 17 27.38 9.63 5.95
N THR A 18 28.13 8.97 5.06
CA THR A 18 27.81 7.61 4.60
C THR A 18 27.92 6.60 5.76
N LYS A 19 28.96 6.73 6.59
CA LYS A 19 29.15 5.90 7.78
C LYS A 19 28.04 6.14 8.82
N GLY A 20 27.65 7.40 9.03
CA GLY A 20 26.53 7.77 9.91
C GLY A 20 25.20 7.21 9.41
N SER A 21 24.94 7.25 8.10
CA SER A 21 23.74 6.68 7.49
C SER A 21 23.65 5.15 7.67
N LEU A 22 24.79 4.45 7.63
CA LEU A 22 24.86 3.01 7.90
C LEU A 22 24.67 2.67 9.39
N GLN A 23 25.03 3.60 10.29
CA GLN A 23 24.86 3.49 11.73
C GLN A 23 23.49 3.98 12.21
N ARG A 24 22.43 3.67 11.47
CA ARG A 24 21.06 3.99 11.94
C ARG A 24 20.73 3.15 13.18
N PRO A 25 20.07 3.73 14.20
CA PRO A 25 19.55 2.97 15.34
C PRO A 25 18.67 1.82 14.83
N TYR A 26 18.85 0.60 15.36
CA TYR A 26 18.02 -0.56 15.00
C TYR A 26 16.64 -0.53 15.67
N SER A 27 16.44 0.32 16.67
CA SER A 27 15.16 0.60 17.30
C SER A 27 14.46 1.79 16.64
N ASN A 28 13.12 1.80 16.67
CA ASN A 28 12.28 2.92 16.23
C ASN A 28 12.57 3.42 14.80
N GLN A 29 12.97 2.52 13.89
CA GLN A 29 13.19 2.87 12.48
C GLN A 29 11.90 3.17 11.72
N ILE A 30 10.78 2.64 12.22
CA ILE A 30 9.46 2.81 11.62
C ILE A 30 8.66 3.67 12.59
N LEU A 31 8.14 4.79 12.08
CA LEU A 31 7.23 5.65 12.84
C LEU A 31 5.96 4.85 13.16
N THR A 32 5.43 5.07 14.36
CA THR A 32 4.07 4.63 14.65
C THR A 32 3.08 5.36 13.75
N PRO A 33 1.87 4.82 13.52
CA PRO A 33 0.85 5.49 12.72
C PRO A 33 0.53 6.92 13.21
N ALA A 34 0.53 7.12 14.53
CA ALA A 34 0.31 8.44 15.12
C ALA A 34 1.46 9.41 14.81
N GLU A 35 2.71 8.98 14.99
CA GLU A 35 3.88 9.80 14.66
C GLU A 35 3.95 10.12 13.15
N MET A 36 3.57 9.16 12.30
CA MET A 36 3.49 9.37 10.86
C MET A 36 2.41 10.38 10.50
N PHE A 37 1.23 10.30 11.13
CA PHE A 37 0.14 11.26 10.91
C PHE A 37 0.56 12.68 11.27
N GLU A 38 1.16 12.89 12.45
CA GLU A 38 1.63 14.21 12.89
C GLU A 38 2.69 14.76 11.93
N PHE A 39 3.67 13.93 11.57
CA PHE A 39 4.71 14.32 10.61
C PHE A 39 4.10 14.77 9.27
N CYS A 40 3.17 13.98 8.71
CA CYS A 40 2.52 14.29 7.45
C CYS A 40 1.68 15.56 7.54
N HIS A 41 0.90 15.73 8.61
CA HIS A 41 0.05 16.89 8.82
C HIS A 41 0.86 18.20 8.94
N GLU A 42 1.99 18.16 9.64
CA GLU A 42 2.86 19.33 9.83
C GLU A 42 3.65 19.70 8.56
N HIS A 43 4.15 18.70 7.82
CA HIS A 43 5.15 18.92 6.78
C HIS A 43 4.61 18.81 5.35
N LEU A 44 3.53 18.06 5.10
CA LEU A 44 2.98 17.81 3.76
C LEU A 44 1.73 18.65 3.52
N LYS A 45 1.94 19.89 3.03
CA LYS A 45 0.86 20.83 2.73
C LYS A 45 0.12 20.44 1.45
N GLY A 46 -1.18 20.70 1.42
CA GLY A 46 -2.04 20.44 0.26
C GLY A 46 -2.59 19.01 0.17
N ILE A 47 -2.29 18.16 1.16
CA ILE A 47 -2.88 16.82 1.31
C ILE A 47 -3.59 16.77 2.65
N THR A 48 -4.84 16.31 2.65
CA THR A 48 -5.60 16.09 3.88
C THR A 48 -5.30 14.69 4.40
N PHE A 49 -4.78 14.60 5.62
CA PHE A 49 -4.58 13.34 6.32
C PHE A 49 -5.70 13.14 7.33
N THR A 50 -6.09 11.89 7.56
CA THR A 50 -7.05 11.51 8.59
C THR A 50 -6.51 10.30 9.33
N CYS A 51 -6.49 10.36 10.66
CA CYS A 51 -6.16 9.24 11.52
C CYS A 51 -7.47 8.65 12.04
N ILE A 52 -7.72 7.37 11.75
CA ILE A 52 -8.91 6.65 12.21
C ILE A 52 -8.50 5.85 13.45
N LYS A 53 -9.23 6.02 14.54
CA LYS A 53 -8.95 5.31 15.79
C LYS A 53 -9.61 3.92 15.81
N ASP A 54 -9.06 3.02 16.61
CA ASP A 54 -9.56 1.64 16.73
C ASP A 54 -11.04 1.61 17.17
N GLU A 55 -11.46 2.52 18.04
CA GLU A 55 -12.86 2.62 18.49
C GLU A 55 -13.82 2.93 17.34
N GLU A 56 -13.41 3.75 16.37
CA GLU A 56 -14.22 4.12 15.21
C GLU A 56 -14.34 2.96 14.21
N ILE A 57 -13.28 2.15 14.07
CA ILE A 57 -13.27 0.93 13.26
C ILE A 57 -14.21 -0.11 13.88
N ILE A 58 -14.09 -0.33 15.19
CA ILE A 58 -14.88 -1.32 15.92
C ILE A 58 -16.37 -0.97 15.90
N GLN A 59 -16.71 0.30 16.12
CA GLN A 59 -18.10 0.73 16.25
C GLN A 59 -18.85 0.78 14.91
N HIS A 60 -18.19 1.15 13.81
CA HIS A 60 -18.88 1.43 12.55
C HIS A 60 -18.66 0.39 11.45
N HIS A 61 -17.54 -0.35 11.47
CA HIS A 61 -17.11 -1.11 10.29
C HIS A 61 -16.79 -2.58 10.56
N ASN A 62 -16.49 -2.95 11.81
CA ASN A 62 -16.04 -4.32 12.11
C ASN A 62 -17.06 -5.39 11.70
N ASN A 63 -18.35 -5.21 11.95
CA ASN A 63 -19.33 -6.25 11.60
C ASN A 63 -19.39 -6.51 10.08
N LYS A 64 -19.30 -5.45 9.27
CA LYS A 64 -19.31 -5.57 7.80
C LYS A 64 -18.00 -6.13 7.26
N LEU A 65 -16.87 -5.67 7.80
CA LEU A 65 -15.55 -6.14 7.37
C LEU A 65 -15.32 -7.59 7.78
N LEU A 66 -15.67 -7.97 9.02
CA LEU A 66 -15.61 -9.35 9.49
C LEU A 66 -16.49 -10.26 8.65
N ASP A 67 -17.72 -9.86 8.36
CA ASP A 67 -18.62 -10.61 7.48
C ASP A 67 -18.03 -10.79 6.07
N GLN A 68 -17.42 -9.74 5.50
CA GLN A 68 -16.71 -9.83 4.21
C GLN A 68 -15.53 -10.80 4.27
N PHE A 69 -14.74 -10.77 5.35
CA PHE A 69 -13.59 -11.67 5.50
C PHE A 69 -14.03 -13.13 5.69
N GLU A 70 -14.99 -13.37 6.58
CA GLU A 70 -15.49 -14.72 6.89
C GLU A 70 -16.20 -15.36 5.69
N ASN A 71 -16.95 -14.58 4.91
CA ASN A 71 -17.69 -15.06 3.75
C ASN A 71 -16.92 -14.92 2.43
N SER A 72 -15.67 -14.42 2.45
CA SER A 72 -14.86 -14.32 1.25
C SER A 72 -14.48 -15.70 0.72
N VAL A 73 -14.54 -15.87 -0.61
CA VAL A 73 -14.17 -17.12 -1.28
C VAL A 73 -13.06 -16.85 -2.29
N ALA A 74 -11.96 -17.57 -2.16
CA ALA A 74 -10.88 -17.53 -3.14
C ALA A 74 -11.36 -18.12 -4.48
N ILE A 75 -11.20 -17.36 -5.56
CA ILE A 75 -11.50 -17.83 -6.91
C ILE A 75 -10.31 -18.65 -7.40
N THR A 76 -10.54 -19.93 -7.68
CA THR A 76 -9.47 -20.86 -8.06
C THR A 76 -8.97 -20.55 -9.47
N GLY A 77 -7.66 -20.63 -9.69
CA GLY A 77 -7.06 -20.42 -11.02
C GLY A 77 -6.81 -18.96 -11.40
N THR A 78 -7.09 -18.00 -10.51
CA THR A 78 -6.87 -16.58 -10.79
C THR A 78 -5.53 -16.02 -10.29
N ARG A 79 -4.70 -16.83 -9.62
CA ARG A 79 -3.45 -16.40 -8.95
C ARG A 79 -2.43 -15.72 -9.88
N SER A 80 -2.47 -16.03 -11.18
CA SER A 80 -1.53 -15.47 -12.17
C SER A 80 -1.95 -14.10 -12.71
N PHE A 81 -3.15 -13.62 -12.41
CA PHE A 81 -3.64 -12.33 -12.88
C PHE A 81 -3.44 -11.24 -11.83
N HIS A 82 -3.24 -10.01 -12.31
CA HIS A 82 -2.97 -8.84 -11.48
C HIS A 82 -4.17 -7.87 -11.40
N CYS A 83 -5.13 -7.96 -12.32
CA CYS A 83 -6.30 -7.09 -12.35
C CYS A 83 -7.57 -7.90 -12.67
N PHE A 84 -8.66 -7.53 -12.00
CA PHE A 84 -9.97 -8.18 -12.10
C PHE A 84 -11.05 -7.13 -12.27
N VAL A 85 -11.89 -7.29 -13.29
CA VAL A 85 -13.06 -6.43 -13.49
C VAL A 85 -14.31 -7.32 -13.52
N PRO A 86 -15.25 -7.14 -12.59
CA PRO A 86 -16.51 -7.87 -12.61
C PRO A 86 -17.34 -7.47 -13.83
N VAL A 87 -17.82 -8.45 -14.58
CA VAL A 87 -18.69 -8.25 -15.76
C VAL A 87 -20.13 -8.64 -15.44
N SER A 88 -20.30 -9.72 -14.68
CA SER A 88 -21.58 -10.21 -14.19
C SER A 88 -21.36 -10.97 -12.89
N GLU A 89 -22.45 -11.39 -12.24
CA GLU A 89 -22.40 -12.18 -11.00
C GLU A 89 -21.49 -13.41 -11.09
N SER A 90 -21.32 -13.98 -12.29
CA SER A 90 -20.58 -15.20 -12.55
C SER A 90 -19.33 -15.03 -13.42
N ASN A 91 -18.97 -13.81 -13.85
CA ASN A 91 -17.86 -13.61 -14.78
C ASN A 91 -16.95 -12.45 -14.37
N LEU A 92 -15.64 -12.71 -14.48
CA LEU A 92 -14.58 -11.74 -14.29
C LEU A 92 -13.76 -11.59 -15.57
N LYS A 93 -13.42 -10.35 -15.93
CA LYS A 93 -12.27 -10.09 -16.81
C LYS A 93 -11.02 -10.12 -15.97
N CYS A 94 -10.07 -10.96 -16.35
CA CYS A 94 -8.79 -11.13 -15.69
C CYS A 94 -7.67 -10.65 -16.61
N TYR A 95 -6.77 -9.83 -16.09
CA TYR A 95 -5.63 -9.29 -16.85
C TYR A 95 -4.33 -9.74 -16.20
N ILE A 96 -3.37 -10.18 -17.02
CA ILE A 96 -2.05 -10.63 -16.53
C ILE A 96 -1.30 -9.49 -15.83
N THR A 97 -1.45 -8.25 -16.32
CA THR A 97 -0.93 -7.04 -15.68
C THR A 97 -1.99 -5.94 -15.66
N SER A 98 -1.81 -4.92 -14.83
CA SER A 98 -2.73 -3.76 -14.78
C SER A 98 -2.70 -2.89 -16.05
N GLN A 99 -1.70 -3.05 -16.92
CA GLN A 99 -1.51 -2.24 -18.13
C GLN A 99 -1.92 -2.97 -19.42
N THR A 100 -2.16 -4.29 -19.34
CA THR A 100 -2.53 -5.10 -20.50
C THR A 100 -3.98 -4.80 -20.91
N THR A 101 -4.23 -4.69 -22.22
CA THR A 101 -5.59 -4.49 -22.78
C THR A 101 -6.32 -5.79 -23.04
N GLU A 102 -5.57 -6.87 -23.27
CA GLU A 102 -6.08 -8.23 -23.42
C GLU A 102 -6.52 -8.79 -22.07
N TYR A 103 -7.67 -9.46 -22.08
CA TYR A 103 -8.24 -10.09 -20.89
C TYR A 103 -8.72 -11.50 -21.20
N GLU A 104 -8.70 -12.33 -20.16
CA GLU A 104 -9.36 -13.62 -20.15
C GLU A 104 -10.67 -13.50 -19.38
N ILE A 105 -11.73 -14.18 -19.86
CA ILE A 105 -12.98 -14.29 -19.11
C ILE A 105 -12.87 -15.53 -18.22
N HIS A 106 -12.92 -15.32 -16.90
CA HIS A 106 -12.95 -16.39 -15.93
C HIS A 106 -14.35 -16.53 -15.32
N SER A 107 -14.89 -17.74 -15.38
CA SER A 107 -16.20 -18.09 -14.82
C SER A 107 -16.00 -19.05 -13.64
N PRO A 108 -16.09 -18.60 -12.38
CA PRO A 108 -15.90 -19.46 -11.22
C PRO A 108 -16.93 -20.59 -11.19
N THR A 109 -16.50 -21.83 -10.91
CA THR A 109 -17.36 -23.04 -10.93
C THR A 109 -18.34 -23.12 -9.74
N LYS A 110 -18.19 -22.25 -8.74
CA LYS A 110 -19.14 -22.09 -7.63
C LYS A 110 -19.81 -20.74 -7.76
N ALA A 111 -21.05 -20.63 -7.28
CA ALA A 111 -21.82 -19.39 -7.17
C ALA A 111 -21.12 -18.40 -6.21
N VAL A 112 -20.00 -17.85 -6.66
CA VAL A 112 -19.41 -16.64 -6.09
C VAL A 112 -20.31 -15.54 -6.62
N GLN A 113 -21.19 -15.01 -5.77
CA GLN A 113 -21.95 -13.82 -6.11
C GLN A 113 -20.93 -12.67 -6.18
N ILE A 114 -20.49 -12.35 -7.40
CA ILE A 114 -19.60 -11.23 -7.64
C ILE A 114 -20.47 -9.97 -7.53
N ASP A 115 -20.63 -9.45 -6.31
CA ASP A 115 -21.38 -8.22 -6.07
C ASP A 115 -20.63 -7.04 -6.73
N GLY A 116 -21.30 -6.39 -7.69
CA GLY A 116 -20.81 -5.23 -8.43
C GLY A 116 -20.86 -3.92 -7.63
N GLY A 117 -21.07 -3.98 -6.32
CA GLY A 117 -21.24 -2.84 -5.40
C GLY A 117 -20.04 -1.89 -5.23
N TRP A 118 -19.07 -1.86 -6.13
CA TRP A 118 -18.09 -0.78 -6.22
C TRP A 118 -18.64 0.35 -7.11
N GLN A 119 -19.60 1.11 -6.59
CA GLN A 119 -19.90 2.43 -7.12
C GLN A 119 -18.95 3.46 -6.49
N ARG A 120 -18.25 4.21 -7.34
CA ARG A 120 -17.44 5.38 -6.95
C ARG A 120 -18.30 6.49 -6.38
#